data_AF-A0A927H711-F1
#
_entry.id   AF-A0A927H711-F1
#
_cell.length_a   1.000
_cell.length_b   1.000
_cell.length_c   1.000
_cell.angle_alpha   90.00
_cell.angle_beta   90.00
_cell.angle_gamma   90.00
#
_symmetry.space_group_name_H-M   'P 1'
#
loop_
_entity.id
_entity.type
_entity.pdbx_description
1 polymer ?
#
loop_
_entity_poly.entity_id
_entity_poly.type
_entity_poly.pdbx_seq_one_letter_code
_entity_poly.pdbx_strand_id
1 'polypeptide(L)'
;MELFSDHPVIFVVVKCSKEELARREQLRGDREVGLASSQYDNVYCFNEYDLEFNTEIMRSSECANEILNFIKSNKKYTAFKKLIKGEIKEGVSSS
;
A
#
# COMPACT_ATOMS: atom_id res chain seq x y z
N MET A 1 1.87 6.61 -14.81
CA MET A 1 1.37 5.22 -14.60
C MET A 1 1.27 4.43 -15.90
N GLU A 2 0.99 5.06 -17.05
CA GLU A 2 0.86 4.37 -18.35
C GLU A 2 2.11 3.60 -18.80
N LEU A 3 3.32 4.00 -18.37
CA LEU A 3 4.57 3.31 -18.71
C LEU A 3 4.60 1.81 -18.33
N PHE A 4 3.79 1.39 -17.36
CA PHE A 4 3.77 0.02 -16.86
C PHE A 4 2.56 -0.79 -17.32
N SER A 5 1.73 -0.29 -18.25
CA SER A 5 0.50 -0.96 -18.69
C SER A 5 0.72 -2.38 -19.24
N ASP A 6 1.87 -2.58 -19.89
CA ASP A 6 2.22 -3.84 -20.55
C ASP A 6 3.09 -4.75 -19.67
N HIS A 7 3.40 -4.32 -18.45
CA HIS A 7 4.22 -5.08 -17.51
C HIS A 7 3.36 -5.82 -16.48
N PRO A 8 3.82 -6.99 -16.00
CA PRO A 8 3.23 -7.63 -14.83
C PRO A 8 3.56 -6.79 -13.57
N VAL A 9 2.62 -5.94 -13.16
CA VAL A 9 2.74 -5.12 -11.94
C VAL A 9 1.88 -5.72 -10.84
N ILE A 10 2.49 -5.94 -9.67
CA ILE A 10 1.79 -6.31 -8.45
C ILE A 10 1.52 -5.02 -7.67
N PHE A 11 0.24 -4.71 -7.44
CA PHE A 11 -0.13 -3.55 -6.65
C PHE A 11 -0.22 -3.93 -5.17
N VAL A 12 0.66 -3.38 -4.35
CA VAL A 12 0.79 -3.71 -2.92
C VAL A 12 0.48 -2.50 -2.07
N VAL A 13 -0.37 -2.67 -1.06
CA VAL A 13 -0.52 -1.70 0.01
C VAL A 13 0.21 -2.16 1.26
N VAL A 14 0.97 -1.26 1.87
CA VAL A 14 1.65 -1.50 3.14
C VAL A 14 1.03 -0.58 4.18
N LYS A 15 0.18 -1.15 5.03
CA LYS A 15 -0.49 -0.50 6.14
C LYS A 15 0.41 -0.47 7.39
N CYS A 16 0.31 0.63 8.12
CA CYS A 16 0.90 0.88 9.43
C CYS A 16 -0.08 1.82 10.15
N SER A 17 -0.32 1.67 11.46
CA SER A 17 -1.28 2.54 12.14
C SER A 17 -0.83 3.99 12.13
N LYS A 18 -1.80 4.90 12.22
CA LYS A 18 -1.56 6.34 12.38
C LYS A 18 -0.66 6.59 13.60
N GLU A 19 -0.83 5.81 14.66
CA GLU A 19 -0.08 5.88 15.90
C GLU A 19 1.41 5.51 15.73
N GLU A 20 1.71 4.41 15.04
CA GLU A 20 3.09 3.98 14.79
C GLU A 20 3.81 4.90 13.78
N LEU A 21 3.08 5.41 12.78
CA LEU A 21 3.57 6.44 11.87
C LEU A 21 3.97 7.71 12.62
N ALA A 22 3.10 8.20 13.51
CA ALA A 22 3.37 9.37 14.35
C ALA A 22 4.56 9.15 15.31
N ARG A 23 4.65 7.97 15.94
CA ARG A 23 5.77 7.60 16.83
C ARG A 23 7.11 7.60 16.07
N ARG A 24 7.15 7.07 14.85
CA ARG A 24 8.37 7.06 14.01
C ARG A 24 8.74 8.45 13.50
N GLU A 25 7.76 9.28 13.19
CA GLU A 25 7.98 10.68 12.78
C GLU A 25 8.61 11.49 13.94
N GLN A 26 8.11 11.30 15.17
CA GLN A 26 8.70 11.90 16.37
C GLN A 26 10.13 11.42 16.65
N LEU A 27 10.43 10.13 16.42
CA LEU A 27 11.77 9.56 16.65
C LEU A 27 12.82 10.00 15.61
N ARG A 28 12.40 10.40 14.41
CA ARG A 28 13.33 10.84 13.36
C ARG A 28 13.88 12.24 13.60
N GLY A 29 13.11 13.11 14.28
CA GLY A 29 13.54 14.45 14.68
C GLY A 29 13.91 15.40 13.53
N ASP A 30 13.71 15.00 12.26
CA ASP A 30 14.14 15.73 11.06
C ASP A 30 13.00 16.39 10.27
N ARG A 31 11.73 16.21 10.69
CA ARG A 31 10.54 16.70 9.98
C ARG A 31 9.48 17.25 10.93
N GLU A 32 8.68 18.20 10.43
CA GLU A 32 7.48 18.67 11.13
C GLU A 32 6.50 17.50 11.36
N VAL A 33 6.07 17.35 12.61
CA VAL A 33 5.12 16.32 13.05
C VAL A 33 3.75 16.57 12.41
N GLY A 34 3.17 15.55 11.77
CA GLY A 34 1.81 15.61 11.21
C GLY A 34 1.71 15.31 9.72
N LEU A 35 2.83 15.20 9.00
CA LEU A 35 2.83 14.89 7.57
C LEU A 35 2.31 13.47 7.32
N ALA A 36 2.76 12.51 8.13
CA ALA A 36 2.30 11.12 8.05
C ALA A 36 0.78 10.95 8.26
N SER A 37 0.20 11.74 9.18
CA SER A 37 -1.26 11.76 9.39
C SER A 37 -2.01 12.42 8.24
N SER A 38 -1.50 13.54 7.71
CA SER A 38 -2.16 14.27 6.60
C SER A 38 -2.16 13.50 5.27
N GLN A 39 -1.19 12.61 5.07
CA GLN A 39 -1.08 11.79 3.86
C GLN A 39 -1.75 10.43 3.99
N TYR A 40 -2.11 10.01 5.21
CA TYR A 40 -2.67 8.69 5.48
C TYR A 40 -3.89 8.40 4.60
N ASP A 41 -4.87 9.29 4.61
CA ASP A 41 -6.13 9.06 3.89
C ASP A 41 -5.93 9.07 2.36
N ASN A 42 -4.91 9.80 1.86
CA ASN A 42 -4.52 9.80 0.45
C ASN A 42 -3.70 8.57 0.04
N VAL A 43 -2.93 7.97 0.96
CA VAL A 43 -2.09 6.80 0.68
C VAL A 43 -2.91 5.51 0.66
N TYR A 44 -3.96 5.44 1.48
CA TYR A 44 -4.88 4.30 1.53
C TYR A 44 -6.16 4.54 0.73
N CYS A 45 -6.16 5.52 -0.17
CA CYS A 45 -7.34 5.91 -0.91
C CYS A 45 -7.82 4.85 -1.90
N PHE A 46 -7.06 3.82 -2.27
CA PHE A 46 -7.57 2.81 -3.20
C PHE A 46 -8.21 1.64 -2.47
N ASN A 47 -9.32 1.12 -3.04
CA ASN A 47 -10.07 0.00 -2.45
C ASN A 47 -9.63 -1.38 -2.93
N GLU A 48 -8.70 -1.47 -3.88
CA GLU A 48 -8.28 -2.76 -4.46
C GLU A 48 -6.76 -2.83 -4.61
N TYR A 49 -6.17 -3.91 -4.07
CA TYR A 49 -4.76 -4.24 -4.13
C TYR A 49 -4.60 -5.74 -4.40
N ASP A 50 -3.51 -6.14 -5.05
CA ASP A 50 -3.17 -7.56 -5.23
C ASP A 50 -2.63 -8.18 -3.93
N LEU A 51 -1.94 -7.38 -3.10
CA LEU A 51 -1.47 -7.76 -1.77
C LEU A 51 -1.65 -6.62 -0.76
N GLU A 52 -2.00 -6.96 0.47
CA GLU A 52 -2.11 -6.04 1.59
C GLU A 52 -1.25 -6.55 2.74
N PHE A 53 -0.34 -5.71 3.23
CA PHE A 53 0.55 -6.01 4.34
C PHE A 53 0.28 -5.06 5.49
N ASN A 54 0.13 -5.59 6.71
CA ASN A 54 0.14 -4.77 7.91
C ASN A 54 1.48 -4.97 8.63
N THR A 55 2.34 -3.96 8.56
CA THR A 55 3.71 -4.01 9.12
C THR A 55 3.79 -3.84 10.63
N GLU A 56 2.65 -3.71 11.31
CA GLU A 56 2.56 -3.75 12.77
C GLU A 56 2.58 -5.17 13.30
N ILE A 57 1.98 -6.08 12.54
CA ILE A 57 1.79 -7.48 12.92
C ILE A 57 2.67 -8.42 12.08
N MET A 58 3.10 -7.98 10.90
CA MET A 58 3.98 -8.75 10.02
C MET A 58 5.40 -8.23 10.07
N ARG A 59 6.36 -9.15 10.20
CA ARG A 59 7.77 -8.86 10.00
C ARG A 59 8.08 -8.72 8.51
N SER A 60 9.13 -7.97 8.20
CA SER A 60 9.62 -7.78 6.82
C SER A 60 9.87 -9.11 6.08
N SER A 61 10.36 -10.13 6.78
CA SER A 61 10.57 -11.47 6.23
C SER A 61 9.27 -12.16 5.81
N GLU A 62 8.18 -11.93 6.54
CA GLU A 62 6.87 -12.51 6.25
C GLU A 62 6.25 -11.83 5.02
N CYS A 63 6.34 -10.50 4.93
CA CYS A 63 5.93 -9.76 3.74
C CYS A 63 6.69 -10.22 2.49
N ALA A 64 8.01 -10.42 2.61
CA ALA A 64 8.84 -10.89 1.48
C ALA A 64 8.43 -12.32 1.02
N ASN A 65 8.12 -13.21 1.96
CA ASN A 65 7.65 -14.55 1.63
C ASN A 65 6.28 -14.54 0.96
N GLU A 66 5.35 -13.68 1.41
CA GLU A 66 4.05 -13.52 0.76
C GLU A 66 4.17 -13.02 -0.68
N ILE A 67 5.04 -12.02 -0.92
CA ILE A 67 5.34 -11.56 -2.28
C ILE A 67 5.87 -12.72 -3.13
N LEU A 68 6.81 -13.51 -2.60
CA LEU A 68 7.39 -14.64 -3.32
C LEU A 68 6.36 -15.73 -3.63
N ASN A 69 5.49 -16.07 -2.66
CA ASN A 69 4.42 -17.04 -2.82
C ASN A 69 3.41 -16.58 -3.88
N PHE A 70 3.07 -15.29 -3.86
CA PHE A 70 2.18 -14.69 -4.84
C PHE A 70 2.76 -14.77 -6.26
N ILE A 71 4.05 -14.45 -6.43
CA ILE A 71 4.76 -14.60 -7.71
C ILE A 71 4.72 -16.05 -8.21
N LYS A 72 4.96 -17.02 -7.32
CA LYS A 72 4.95 -18.45 -7.67
C LYS A 72 3.56 -18.99 -8.01
N SER A 73 2.50 -18.37 -7.47
CA SER A 73 1.12 -18.85 -7.64
C SER A 73 0.53 -18.60 -9.04
N ASN A 74 1.22 -17.83 -9.90
CA ASN A 74 0.77 -17.45 -11.24
C ASN A 74 -0.65 -16.84 -11.28
N LYS A 75 -1.10 -16.28 -10.15
CA LYS A 75 -2.34 -15.51 -10.05
C LYS A 75 -2.24 -14.27 -10.94
N LYS A 76 -3.37 -13.84 -11.49
CA LYS A 76 -3.42 -12.63 -12.34
C LYS A 76 -3.30 -11.38 -11.46
N TYR A 77 -2.31 -10.53 -11.74
CA TYR A 77 -2.13 -9.21 -11.11
C TYR A 77 -3.03 -8.20 -11.83
N THR A 78 -4.18 -7.85 -11.24
CA THR A 78 -5.22 -7.08 -11.93
C THR A 78 -5.48 -5.72 -11.30
N ALA A 79 -5.12 -5.51 -10.03
CA ALA A 79 -5.39 -4.26 -9.35
C ALA A 79 -4.71 -3.08 -10.07
N PHE A 80 -3.43 -3.19 -10.46
CA PHE A 80 -2.76 -2.13 -11.22
C PHE A 80 -3.43 -1.85 -12.59
N LYS A 81 -3.88 -2.89 -13.29
CA LYS A 81 -4.58 -2.74 -14.59
C LYS A 81 -5.95 -2.08 -14.44
N LYS A 82 -6.66 -2.33 -13.34
CA LYS A 82 -7.92 -1.65 -13.02
C LYS A 82 -7.68 -0.20 -12.62
N LEU A 83 -6.59 0.08 -11.89
CA LEU A 83 -6.18 1.44 -11.51
C LEU A 83 -5.99 2.33 -12.74
N ILE A 84 -5.17 1.88 -13.71
CA ILE A 84 -4.89 2.65 -14.95
C ILE A 84 -6.12 2.83 -15.84
N LYS A 85 -7.13 1.96 -15.71
CA LYS A 85 -8.40 2.06 -16.43
C LYS A 85 -9.44 2.94 -15.71
N GLY A 86 -9.13 3.45 -14.52
CA GLY A 86 -10.07 4.20 -13.69
C GLY A 86 -11.19 3.35 -13.09
N GLU A 87 -11.01 2.03 -13.03
CA GLU A 87 -12.00 1.08 -12.48
C GLU A 87 -11.89 0.95 -10.95
N ILE A 88 -10.78 1.39 -10.35
CA ILE A 88 -10.61 1.49 -8.91
C ILE A 88 -11.04 2.88 -8.46
N LYS A 89 -12.02 2.93 -7.56
CA LYS A 89 -12.50 4.18 -6.94
C LYS A 89 -11.66 4.53 -5.73
N GLU A 90 -11.53 5.83 -5.47
CA GLU A 90 -11.08 6.32 -4.18
C GLU A 90 -12.08 5.85 -3.10
N GLY A 91 -11.58 5.15 -2.10
CA GLY A 91 -12.26 4.77 -0.88
C GLY A 91 -12.72 6.03 -0.17
N VAL A 92 -14.03 6.26 -0.22
CA VAL A 92 -14.65 7.26 0.64
C VAL A 92 -14.39 6.83 2.06
N SER A 93 -13.52 7.58 2.75
CA SER A 93 -13.39 7.49 4.20
C SER A 93 -14.71 7.99 4.78
N SER A 94 -15.66 7.06 4.95
CA SER A 94 -16.92 7.34 5.62
C SER A 94 -16.59 7.87 7.01
N SER A 95 -17.10 9.08 7.24
CA SER A 95 -17.00 9.87 8.47
C SER A 95 -17.58 9.16 9.69
#